data_AF-A0A8H6XY46-F1
#
_entry.id   AF-A0A8H6XY46-F1
#
_cell.length_a   1.000
_cell.length_b   1.000
_cell.length_c   1.000
_cell.angle_alpha   90.00
_cell.angle_beta   90.00
_cell.angle_gamma   90.00
#
_symmetry.space_group_name_H-M   'P 1'
#
loop_
_entity.id
_entity.type
_entity.pdbx_description
1 polymer ?
#
loop_
_entity_poly.entity_id
_entity_poly.type
_entity_poly.pdbx_seq_one_letter_code
_entity_poly.pdbx_strand_id
1 'polypeptide(L)'
;MGWFDDNHPMGSRADEEMEDATEAMGWNKWYRDPQPAGGASEPARVERSESEWDESKWRKSNLREGDTMAKGKAKTMYLLTDKDLLPLQYQKQMNSRGFNNMKMYKKREVERLSWKKYGGPNGLKAAKEDKKNGVKAASPKKATGAGKATSSASAATAAKVGVLGKGKGKATSGADALEDE
;
A
#
# COMPACT_ATOMS: atom_id res chain seq x y z
N MET A 1 -38.25 -7.74 64.65
CA MET A 1 -38.12 -7.10 63.32
C MET A 1 -36.74 -6.49 63.21
N GLY A 2 -35.81 -7.15 62.52
CA GLY A 2 -34.50 -6.60 62.19
C GLY A 2 -34.20 -6.93 60.73
N TRP A 3 -34.50 -5.99 59.84
CA TRP A 3 -34.17 -6.06 58.41
C TRP A 3 -32.92 -5.18 58.18
N PHE A 4 -31.78 -5.66 58.68
CA PHE A 4 -30.45 -5.36 58.14
C PHE A 4 -30.12 -6.54 57.19
N ASP A 5 -29.33 -6.48 56.15
CA ASP A 5 -28.64 -5.45 55.38
C ASP A 5 -27.91 -6.30 54.33
N ASP A 6 -28.31 -6.23 53.06
CA ASP A 6 -27.69 -7.05 52.01
C ASP A 6 -27.50 -6.22 50.74
N ASN A 7 -26.84 -5.08 50.93
CA ASN A 7 -26.30 -4.26 49.85
C ASN A 7 -24.95 -4.86 49.41
N HIS A 8 -25.01 -5.97 48.67
CA HIS A 8 -23.84 -6.49 47.98
C HIS A 8 -23.53 -5.61 46.74
N PRO A 9 -22.38 -4.93 46.67
CA PRO A 9 -21.93 -4.32 45.43
C PRO A 9 -21.56 -5.46 44.48
N MET A 10 -22.40 -5.70 43.48
CA MET A 10 -22.04 -6.46 42.27
C MET A 10 -20.99 -5.66 41.50
N GLY A 11 -19.77 -5.61 42.04
CA GLY A 11 -18.59 -5.08 41.39
C GLY A 11 -18.22 -5.99 40.23
N SER A 12 -18.70 -5.64 39.04
CA SER A 12 -17.89 -5.36 37.85
C SER A 12 -16.61 -6.21 37.63
N ARG A 13 -16.64 -7.52 37.85
CA ARG A 13 -15.51 -8.42 37.56
C ARG A 13 -15.64 -9.15 36.21
N ALA A 14 -16.78 -9.01 35.53
CA ALA A 14 -17.01 -9.63 34.23
C ALA A 14 -16.52 -8.76 33.04
N ASP A 15 -16.32 -7.46 33.24
CA ASP A 15 -15.81 -6.56 32.19
C ASP A 15 -14.29 -6.63 32.01
N GLU A 16 -13.52 -6.99 33.05
CA GLU A 16 -12.04 -7.11 32.93
C GLU A 16 -11.58 -8.37 32.18
N GLU A 17 -12.34 -9.47 32.18
CA GLU A 17 -11.93 -10.72 31.49
C GLU A 17 -12.21 -10.70 29.97
N MET A 18 -13.07 -9.80 29.49
CA MET A 18 -13.40 -9.76 28.06
C MET A 18 -12.33 -9.05 27.23
N GLU A 19 -11.57 -8.12 27.82
CA GLU A 19 -10.50 -7.41 27.12
C GLU A 19 -9.31 -8.34 26.79
N ASP A 20 -8.96 -9.26 27.68
CA ASP A 20 -7.84 -10.21 27.53
C ASP A 20 -8.09 -11.23 26.39
N ALA A 21 -9.35 -11.65 26.19
CA ALA A 21 -9.71 -12.57 25.10
C ALA A 21 -9.51 -11.95 23.71
N THR A 22 -9.69 -10.63 23.56
CA THR A 22 -9.48 -9.95 22.27
C THR A 22 -8.00 -9.75 21.95
N GLU A 23 -7.17 -9.61 22.99
CA GLU A 23 -5.72 -9.54 22.86
C GLU A 23 -5.14 -10.92 22.52
N ALA A 24 -5.67 -11.98 23.13
CA ALA A 24 -5.34 -13.37 22.82
C ALA A 24 -5.67 -13.77 21.37
N MET A 25 -6.74 -13.23 20.78
CA MET A 25 -7.08 -13.45 19.36
C MET A 25 -6.14 -12.71 18.39
N GLY A 26 -5.30 -11.79 18.87
CA GLY A 26 -4.26 -11.14 18.06
C GLY A 26 -4.78 -10.15 17.00
N TRP A 27 -6.02 -9.70 17.11
CA TRP A 27 -6.64 -8.81 16.10
C TRP A 27 -6.09 -7.38 16.14
N ASN A 28 -5.59 -6.94 17.30
CA ASN A 28 -4.98 -5.61 17.46
C ASN A 28 -3.46 -5.62 17.29
N LYS A 29 -2.86 -6.77 16.97
CA LYS A 29 -1.41 -6.90 16.88
C LYS A 29 -0.88 -6.16 15.65
N TRP A 30 -0.10 -5.11 15.91
CA TRP A 30 0.67 -4.42 14.89
C TRP A 30 1.89 -5.27 14.53
N TYR A 31 1.98 -5.65 13.26
CA TYR A 31 3.11 -6.36 12.71
C TYR A 31 4.09 -5.37 12.07
N ARG A 32 5.37 -5.73 12.11
CA ARG A 32 6.43 -5.06 11.35
C ARG A 32 7.08 -6.11 10.47
N ASP A 33 7.29 -5.79 9.20
CA ASP A 33 8.06 -6.69 8.34
C ASP A 33 9.51 -6.74 8.88
N PRO A 34 10.16 -7.92 8.88
CA PRO A 34 11.54 -8.01 9.31
C PRO A 34 12.38 -7.04 8.48
N GLN A 35 13.04 -6.10 9.15
CA GLN A 35 13.93 -5.17 8.46
C GLN A 35 15.10 -5.99 7.88
N PRO A 36 15.51 -5.73 6.64
CA PRO A 36 16.72 -6.35 6.11
C PRO A 36 17.91 -5.94 6.99
N ALA A 37 18.96 -6.77 7.05
CA ALA A 37 20.11 -6.58 7.93
C ALA A 37 20.83 -5.22 7.78
N GLY A 38 20.58 -4.48 6.68
CA GLY A 38 21.07 -3.11 6.47
C GLY A 38 20.17 -1.99 7.01
N GLY A 39 19.13 -2.31 7.81
CA GLY A 39 18.12 -1.36 8.26
C GLY A 39 17.11 -1.02 7.15
N ALA A 40 15.95 -0.49 7.53
CA ALA A 40 15.04 0.07 6.53
C ALA A 40 15.69 1.33 5.93
N SER A 41 16.03 1.27 4.64
CA SER A 41 16.50 2.46 3.94
C SER A 41 15.48 3.58 4.09
N GLU A 42 15.97 4.77 4.44
CA GLU A 42 15.15 5.97 4.38
C GLU A 42 14.58 6.13 2.97
N PRO A 43 13.35 6.65 2.84
CA PRO A 43 12.76 6.87 1.52
C PRO A 43 13.67 7.79 0.70
N ALA A 44 13.99 7.37 -0.52
CA ALA A 44 14.84 8.13 -1.42
C ALA A 44 14.25 9.52 -1.65
N ARG A 45 14.94 10.56 -1.17
CA ARG A 45 14.52 11.95 -1.29
C ARG A 45 14.48 12.37 -2.74
N VAL A 46 13.40 13.01 -3.16
CA VAL A 46 13.25 13.57 -4.50
C VAL A 46 13.48 15.07 -4.40
N GLU A 47 14.61 15.55 -4.90
CA GLU A 47 14.93 16.98 -4.91
C GLU A 47 14.03 17.72 -5.91
N ARG A 48 13.28 18.71 -5.41
CA ARG A 48 12.47 19.63 -6.21
C ARG A 48 12.60 21.04 -5.63
N SER A 49 12.45 22.05 -6.48
CA SER A 49 12.50 23.46 -6.08
C SER A 49 11.40 23.85 -5.07
N GLU A 50 10.27 23.13 -5.08
CA GLU A 50 9.12 23.38 -4.21
C GLU A 50 9.14 22.56 -2.91
N SER A 51 10.19 21.77 -2.70
CA SER A 51 10.33 20.89 -1.54
C SER A 51 10.79 21.65 -0.31
N GLU A 52 9.99 21.58 0.76
CA GLU A 52 10.38 22.04 2.09
C GLU A 52 10.81 20.84 2.92
N TRP A 53 12.08 20.76 3.31
CA TRP A 53 12.61 19.63 4.09
C TRP A 53 12.53 19.81 5.61
N ASP A 54 12.15 21.00 6.07
CA ASP A 54 11.98 21.28 7.49
C ASP A 54 10.64 20.72 7.99
N GLU A 55 10.72 19.63 8.77
CA GLU A 55 9.57 18.94 9.34
C GLU A 55 8.74 19.84 10.27
N SER A 56 9.37 20.85 10.88
CA SER A 56 8.73 21.81 11.79
C SER A 56 7.78 22.74 11.04
N LYS A 57 8.08 23.02 9.77
CA LYS A 57 7.27 23.88 8.90
C LYS A 57 6.08 23.14 8.28
N TRP A 58 6.11 21.81 8.28
CA TRP A 58 5.03 21.01 7.72
C TRP A 58 3.74 21.19 8.52
N ARG A 59 2.63 21.29 7.77
CA ARG A 59 1.30 21.36 8.36
C ARG A 59 1.05 20.12 9.22
N LYS A 60 0.31 20.29 10.31
CA LYS A 60 -0.18 19.16 11.10
C LYS A 60 -1.10 18.30 10.21
N SER A 61 -0.91 16.98 10.25
CA SER A 61 -1.76 16.02 9.54
C SER A 61 -3.21 16.14 10.02
N ASN A 62 -4.17 16.29 9.11
CA ASN A 62 -5.60 16.36 9.43
C ASN A 62 -6.24 14.95 9.55
N LEU A 63 -5.42 13.91 9.51
CA LEU A 63 -5.88 12.53 9.59
C LEU A 63 -6.05 12.10 11.05
N ARG A 64 -7.15 11.39 11.33
CA ARG A 64 -7.40 10.74 12.63
C ARG A 64 -6.34 9.67 12.92
N GLU A 65 -6.07 9.39 14.18
CA GLU A 65 -5.02 8.44 14.59
C GLU A 65 -5.37 6.98 14.33
N GLY A 66 -6.65 6.62 14.47
CA GLY A 66 -7.15 5.28 14.17
C GLY A 66 -7.39 5.00 12.69
N ASP A 67 -7.20 5.98 11.81
CA ASP A 67 -7.49 5.83 10.40
C ASP A 67 -6.44 4.95 9.70
N THR A 68 -6.86 3.78 9.22
CA THR A 68 -6.00 2.85 8.49
C THR A 68 -6.28 2.85 6.98
N MET A 69 -5.31 2.39 6.20
CA MET A 69 -5.38 2.33 4.74
C MET A 69 -4.66 1.11 4.20
N ALA A 70 -5.26 0.47 3.20
CA ALA A 70 -4.66 -0.66 2.50
C ALA A 70 -3.39 -0.27 1.73
N LYS A 71 -2.43 -1.19 1.68
CA LYS A 71 -1.16 -1.08 0.93
C LYS A 71 -1.31 -0.45 -0.47
N GLY A 72 -2.24 -0.95 -1.26
CA GLY A 72 -2.46 -0.49 -2.64
C GLY A 72 -2.88 0.98 -2.72
N LYS A 73 -3.77 1.41 -1.83
CA LYS A 73 -4.20 2.82 -1.74
C LYS A 73 -3.04 3.72 -1.30
N ALA A 74 -2.23 3.27 -0.33
CA ALA A 74 -1.07 4.02 0.15
C ALA A 74 -0.08 4.34 -0.99
N LYS A 75 0.28 3.32 -1.79
CA LYS A 75 1.16 3.48 -2.95
C LYS A 75 0.60 4.46 -3.99
N THR A 76 -0.69 4.35 -4.32
CA THR A 76 -1.31 5.18 -5.35
C THR A 76 -1.52 6.62 -4.88
N MET A 77 -2.00 6.82 -3.66
CA MET A 77 -2.34 8.14 -3.11
C MET A 77 -1.13 8.94 -2.65
N TYR A 78 -0.06 8.29 -2.20
CA TYR A 78 1.12 8.97 -1.66
C TYR A 78 2.39 8.75 -2.49
N LEU A 79 2.27 8.10 -3.65
CA LEU A 79 3.37 7.83 -4.59
C LEU A 79 4.55 7.08 -3.95
N LEU A 80 4.26 6.26 -2.94
CA LEU A 80 5.24 5.47 -2.23
C LEU A 80 5.54 4.16 -2.96
N THR A 81 6.77 3.68 -2.82
CA THR A 81 7.18 2.34 -3.26
C THR A 81 6.98 1.33 -2.15
N ASP A 82 7.12 0.05 -2.47
CA ASP A 82 6.99 -0.99 -1.44
C ASP A 82 8.10 -0.91 -0.39
N LYS A 83 9.31 -0.51 -0.80
CA LYS A 83 10.47 -0.34 0.08
C LYS A 83 10.23 0.76 1.12
N ASP A 84 9.56 1.82 0.70
CA ASP A 84 9.23 2.96 1.58
C ASP A 84 8.21 2.56 2.66
N LEU A 85 7.40 1.52 2.43
CA LEU A 85 6.38 1.05 3.38
C LEU A 85 6.90 0.00 4.37
N LEU A 86 8.08 -0.59 4.13
CA LEU A 86 8.72 -1.56 5.03
C LEU A 86 8.94 -1.07 6.48
N PRO A 87 9.39 0.18 6.73
CA PRO A 87 9.62 0.62 8.10
C PRO A 87 8.33 0.79 8.91
N LEU A 88 7.18 0.91 8.25
CA LEU A 88 5.87 1.12 8.87
C LEU A 88 5.33 -0.14 9.53
N GLN A 89 4.59 0.09 10.61
CA GLN A 89 3.77 -0.95 11.21
C GLN A 89 2.49 -1.15 10.39
N TYR A 90 1.99 -2.38 10.34
CA TYR A 90 0.73 -2.71 9.70
C TYR A 90 -0.08 -3.71 10.50
N GLN A 91 -1.39 -3.64 10.36
CA GLN A 91 -2.31 -4.67 10.81
C GLN A 91 -2.64 -5.60 9.65
N LYS A 92 -2.78 -6.89 9.95
CA LYS A 92 -3.29 -7.86 8.99
C LYS A 92 -4.80 -7.91 9.15
N GLN A 93 -5.53 -7.68 8.07
CA GLN A 93 -6.98 -7.76 8.06
C GLN A 93 -7.44 -8.83 7.08
N MET A 94 -8.48 -9.56 7.49
CA MET A 94 -9.15 -10.53 6.63
C MET A 94 -9.89 -9.80 5.51
N ASN A 95 -9.66 -10.23 4.27
CA ASN A 95 -10.44 -9.76 3.13
C ASN A 95 -11.86 -10.38 3.19
N SER A 96 -12.82 -9.82 2.44
CA SER A 96 -14.18 -10.36 2.30
C SER A 96 -14.22 -11.82 1.84
N ARG A 97 -13.15 -12.31 1.23
CA ARG A 97 -12.95 -13.70 0.80
C ARG A 97 -12.36 -14.62 1.88
N GLY A 98 -12.19 -14.15 3.11
CA GLY A 98 -11.63 -14.96 4.21
C GLY A 98 -10.10 -15.05 4.24
N PHE A 99 -9.39 -14.47 3.27
CA PHE A 99 -7.92 -14.51 3.25
C PHE A 99 -7.31 -13.38 4.09
N ASN A 100 -6.41 -13.71 5.02
CA ASN A 100 -5.71 -12.76 5.87
C ASN A 100 -4.47 -12.13 5.20
N ASN A 101 -4.69 -11.54 4.03
CA ASN A 101 -3.62 -11.05 3.16
C ASN A 101 -3.56 -9.52 3.05
N MET A 102 -4.50 -8.79 3.65
CA MET A 102 -4.55 -7.34 3.49
C MET A 102 -3.73 -6.65 4.59
N LYS A 103 -2.66 -5.95 4.18
CA LYS A 103 -1.85 -5.10 5.06
C LYS A 103 -2.48 -3.69 5.15
N MET A 104 -2.90 -3.32 6.35
CA MET A 104 -3.48 -2.02 6.70
C MET A 104 -2.45 -1.17 7.45
N TYR A 105 -2.11 -0.02 6.92
CA TYR A 105 -1.13 0.92 7.48
C TYR A 105 -1.84 2.14 8.09
N LYS A 106 -1.26 2.76 9.11
CA LYS A 106 -1.79 4.03 9.66
C LYS A 106 -1.65 5.15 8.63
N LYS A 107 -2.75 5.81 8.26
CA LYS A 107 -2.73 6.85 7.21
C LYS A 107 -1.78 8.00 7.56
N ARG A 108 -1.73 8.40 8.84
CA ARG A 108 -0.88 9.50 9.31
C ARG A 108 0.62 9.21 9.11
N GLU A 109 1.06 7.98 9.40
CA GLU A 109 2.46 7.59 9.22
C GLU A 109 2.83 7.50 7.73
N VAL A 110 1.93 6.95 6.91
CA VAL A 110 2.08 6.91 5.44
C VAL A 110 2.21 8.33 4.87
N GLU A 111 1.37 9.26 5.32
CA GLU A 111 1.42 10.66 4.91
C GLU A 111 2.76 11.31 5.28
N ARG A 112 3.21 11.16 6.53
CA ARG A 112 4.50 11.69 7.00
C ARG A 112 5.68 11.15 6.22
N LEU A 113 5.70 9.84 5.91
CA LEU A 113 6.75 9.26 5.08
C LEU A 113 6.74 9.82 3.66
N SER A 114 5.56 10.08 3.09
CA SER A 114 5.46 10.71 1.78
C SER A 114 5.98 12.14 1.79
N TRP A 115 5.75 12.91 2.85
CA TRP A 115 6.33 14.24 3.02
C TRP A 115 7.84 14.17 3.19
N LYS A 116 8.37 13.20 3.94
CA LYS A 116 9.81 12.96 4.04
C LYS A 116 10.44 12.57 2.71
N LYS A 117 9.68 11.98 1.78
CA LYS A 117 10.17 11.62 0.45
C LYS A 117 10.19 12.80 -0.53
N TYR A 118 9.11 13.59 -0.54
CA TYR A 118 8.88 14.66 -1.53
C TYR A 118 9.17 16.07 -1.00
N GLY A 119 9.61 16.21 0.25
CA GLY A 119 9.85 17.49 0.89
C GLY A 119 8.54 18.23 1.21
N GLY A 120 7.70 17.60 2.02
CA GLY A 120 6.47 18.21 2.53
C GLY A 120 5.23 18.05 1.64
N PRO A 121 4.13 18.72 2.03
CA PRO A 121 2.85 18.61 1.33
C PRO A 121 2.84 19.26 -0.05
N ASN A 122 3.63 20.32 -0.26
CA ASN A 122 3.72 21.01 -1.55
C ASN A 122 4.42 20.14 -2.59
N GLY A 123 5.60 19.60 -2.26
CA GLY A 123 6.33 18.69 -3.16
C GLY A 123 5.53 17.43 -3.51
N LEU A 124 4.72 16.90 -2.58
CA LEU A 124 3.81 15.79 -2.87
C LEU A 124 2.71 16.17 -3.87
N LYS A 125 2.14 17.38 -3.77
CA LYS A 125 1.14 17.88 -4.73
C LYS A 125 1.74 18.02 -6.12
N ALA A 126 2.91 18.65 -6.23
CA ALA A 126 3.65 18.75 -7.48
C ALA A 126 3.91 17.36 -8.09
N ALA A 127 4.31 16.37 -7.28
CA ALA A 127 4.55 15.02 -7.76
C ALA A 127 3.28 14.32 -8.27
N LYS A 128 2.13 14.61 -7.66
CA LYS A 128 0.82 14.13 -8.13
C LYS A 128 0.42 14.80 -9.44
N GLU A 129 0.66 16.10 -9.56
CA GLU A 129 0.40 16.85 -10.80
C GLU A 129 1.28 16.34 -11.93
N ASP A 130 2.57 16.13 -11.69
CA ASP A 130 3.48 15.51 -12.68
C ASP A 130 3.00 14.12 -13.10
N LYS A 131 2.52 13.30 -12.17
CA LYS A 131 1.98 11.98 -12.52
C LYS A 131 0.69 12.10 -13.33
N LYS A 132 -0.18 13.07 -13.02
CA LYS A 132 -1.43 13.30 -13.75
C LYS A 132 -1.16 13.87 -15.15
N ASN A 133 -0.20 14.77 -15.26
CA ASN A 133 0.21 15.43 -16.51
C ASN A 133 1.09 14.49 -17.36
N GLY A 134 1.93 13.67 -16.74
CA GLY A 134 2.82 12.70 -17.37
C GLY A 134 2.10 11.52 -18.01
N VAL A 135 0.83 11.27 -17.69
CA VAL A 135 -0.01 10.33 -18.47
C VAL A 135 -0.40 10.91 -19.84
N LYS A 136 -0.28 12.25 -20.04
CA LYS A 136 -0.46 12.89 -21.35
C LYS A 136 0.86 13.14 -22.10
N ALA A 137 2.01 13.10 -21.42
CA ALA A 137 3.30 13.11 -22.09
C ALA A 137 3.64 11.66 -22.51
N ALA A 138 3.31 11.34 -23.76
CA ALA A 138 3.64 10.10 -24.44
C ALA A 138 4.93 9.48 -23.89
N SER A 139 4.82 8.34 -23.21
CA SER A 139 6.00 7.53 -22.89
C SER A 139 6.74 7.31 -24.20
N PRO A 140 8.02 7.72 -24.35
CA PRO A 140 8.78 7.33 -25.52
C PRO A 140 8.80 5.80 -25.53
N LYS A 141 8.12 5.21 -26.53
CA LYS A 141 8.17 3.78 -26.78
C LYS A 141 9.64 3.39 -26.74
N LYS A 142 10.00 2.58 -25.75
CA LYS A 142 11.30 1.97 -25.61
C LYS A 142 11.66 1.36 -26.96
N ALA A 143 12.53 2.04 -27.69
CA ALA A 143 13.08 1.52 -28.93
C ALA A 143 13.83 0.23 -28.57
N THR A 144 13.31 -0.88 -29.07
CA THR A 144 13.97 -2.17 -29.09
C THR A 144 15.20 -2.05 -29.98
N GLY A 145 16.33 -1.60 -29.44
CA GLY A 145 17.65 -1.89 -30.02
C GLY A 145 17.93 -3.38 -29.78
N ALA A 146 18.13 -4.22 -30.79
CA ALA A 146 19.21 -4.19 -31.77
C ALA A 146 20.58 -4.09 -31.08
N GLY A 147 21.29 -5.22 -31.05
CA GLY A 147 22.75 -5.26 -30.87
C GLY A 147 23.24 -5.78 -29.52
N LYS A 148 23.44 -7.11 -29.43
CA LYS A 148 24.72 -7.61 -28.91
C LYS A 148 25.06 -8.93 -29.59
N ALA A 149 25.92 -8.84 -30.60
CA ALA A 149 26.72 -9.96 -31.07
C ALA A 149 27.77 -10.27 -30.00
N THR A 150 27.81 -11.53 -29.53
CA THR A 150 29.04 -12.19 -29.09
C THR A 150 28.92 -13.67 -29.41
N SER A 151 29.81 -14.09 -30.28
CA SER A 151 30.13 -15.46 -30.67
C SER A 151 30.39 -16.40 -29.49
N SER A 152 29.82 -17.60 -29.55
CA SER A 152 30.54 -18.83 -29.21
C SER A 152 29.79 -20.04 -29.77
N ALA A 153 30.43 -20.71 -30.73
CA ALA A 153 29.99 -21.99 -31.26
C ALA A 153 30.07 -23.07 -30.16
N SER A 154 29.06 -23.93 -30.06
CA SER A 154 29.25 -25.36 -29.84
C SER A 154 27.94 -26.09 -30.11
N ALA A 155 28.08 -27.14 -30.91
CA ALA A 155 27.02 -27.96 -31.48
C ALA A 155 26.32 -28.82 -30.42
N ALA A 156 25.01 -28.98 -30.57
CA ALA A 156 24.32 -30.23 -30.23
C ALA A 156 22.95 -30.28 -30.95
N THR A 157 22.83 -31.31 -31.76
CA THR A 157 21.70 -31.81 -32.53
C THR A 157 20.50 -32.14 -31.66
N ALA A 158 19.27 -31.81 -32.10
CA ALA A 158 18.11 -32.73 -32.15
C ALA A 158 16.76 -31.98 -32.26
N ALA A 159 16.12 -32.18 -33.41
CA ALA A 159 14.72 -32.53 -33.62
C ALA A 159 13.59 -31.80 -32.86
N LYS A 160 12.57 -31.38 -33.64
CA LYS A 160 11.19 -31.93 -33.66
C LYS A 160 10.07 -30.86 -33.55
N VAL A 161 9.20 -30.86 -34.59
CA VAL A 161 7.80 -30.35 -34.72
C VAL A 161 7.59 -28.83 -34.50
N GLY A 162 7.00 -28.04 -35.39
CA GLY A 162 5.86 -28.27 -36.28
C GLY A 162 4.57 -27.69 -35.65
N VAL A 163 3.76 -27.00 -36.48
CA VAL A 163 2.38 -26.46 -36.23
C VAL A 163 2.34 -25.11 -35.48
N LEU A 164 2.10 -23.96 -36.12
CA LEU A 164 0.93 -23.45 -36.87
C LEU A 164 -0.32 -23.24 -35.99
N GLY A 165 -0.61 -21.99 -35.62
CA GLY A 165 -1.83 -21.66 -34.88
C GLY A 165 -2.13 -20.16 -34.81
N LYS A 166 -2.71 -19.63 -35.89
CA LYS A 166 -3.42 -18.34 -35.95
C LYS A 166 -4.62 -18.36 -35.00
N GLY A 167 -4.85 -17.28 -34.25
CA GLY A 167 -6.09 -17.06 -33.50
C GLY A 167 -6.34 -15.57 -33.26
N LYS A 168 -7.25 -15.00 -34.05
CA LYS A 168 -7.68 -13.60 -34.10
C LYS A 168 -9.17 -13.56 -33.70
N GLY A 169 -9.59 -12.57 -32.92
CA GLY A 169 -11.00 -12.25 -32.61
C GLY A 169 -11.14 -11.90 -31.13
N LYS A 170 -11.35 -10.65 -30.70
CA LYS A 170 -12.44 -9.68 -30.98
C LYS A 170 -13.82 -10.25 -30.64
N ALA A 171 -14.30 -9.91 -29.45
CA ALA A 171 -15.73 -9.80 -29.16
C ALA A 171 -15.93 -8.60 -28.22
N THR A 172 -16.59 -7.58 -28.77
CA THR A 172 -17.18 -6.44 -28.08
C THR A 172 -18.67 -6.72 -27.98
N SER A 173 -19.21 -6.74 -26.77
CA SER A 173 -20.64 -6.71 -26.42
C SER A 173 -20.70 -5.90 -25.13
N GLY A 174 -21.46 -4.82 -24.97
CA GLY A 174 -22.80 -4.54 -25.51
C GLY A 174 -23.74 -4.43 -24.29
N ALA A 175 -24.42 -3.28 -24.16
CA ALA A 175 -25.54 -2.89 -23.26
C ALA A 175 -25.30 -1.42 -22.86
N ASP A 176 -25.98 -0.39 -23.37
CA ASP A 176 -27.40 -0.20 -23.75
C ASP A 176 -28.36 -0.24 -22.55
N ALA A 177 -28.82 0.96 -22.19
CA ALA A 177 -29.97 1.37 -21.34
C ALA A 177 -29.74 2.88 -21.07
N LEU A 178 -30.40 3.88 -21.64
CA LEU A 178 -31.81 4.12 -22.02
C LEU A 178 -32.78 3.95 -20.84
N GLU A 179 -33.22 5.10 -20.30
CA GLU A 179 -34.54 5.46 -19.72
C GLU A 179 -34.33 6.87 -19.09
N ASP A 180 -34.72 7.98 -19.71
CA ASP A 180 -36.08 8.56 -19.84
C ASP A 180 -36.78 8.77 -18.48
N GLU A 181 -36.56 9.94 -17.88
CA GLU A 181 -37.59 10.97 -17.53
C GLU A 181 -36.94 12.16 -16.79
#